data_AF-A0ABD3Q118-F1
#
_entry.id   AF-A0ABD3Q118-F1
#
_cell.length_a   1.000
_cell.length_b   1.000
_cell.length_c   1.000
_cell.angle_alpha   90.00
_cell.angle_beta   90.00
_cell.angle_gamma   90.00
#
_symmetry.space_group_name_H-M   'P 1'
#
loop_
_entity.id
_entity.type
_entity.pdbx_description
1 polymer ?
#
loop_
_entity_poly.entity_id
_entity_poly.type
_entity_poly.pdbx_seq_one_letter_code
_entity_poly.pdbx_strand_id
1 'polypeptide(L)'
;MAGSEAFTPSANIVRSTALNAETTRTEFITQSVATIAASLAFLPGQANAAKYGGFGAGSPEVIDPKDAIVDADILGSSSVQKGLAAVRGYKQSVVDMKAILASDSQADIGSKIRKDFDFSVLRTDLNAINAALDEDTQRGTDRIVRAILQDITELEVSQKQKPGVPRSETRLNNVNKKLDKLEKSFDEYLAFAN
;
A
#
# COMPACT_ATOMS: atom_id res chain seq x y z
N MET A 1 18.59 -13.80 63.33
CA MET A 1 18.14 -15.15 63.74
C MET A 1 16.65 -15.24 63.51
N ALA A 2 16.20 -16.42 63.11
CA ALA A 2 14.95 -16.72 62.42
C ALA A 2 13.64 -16.35 63.15
N GLY A 3 12.59 -16.17 62.36
CA GLY A 3 11.20 -16.06 62.81
C GLY A 3 10.25 -16.09 61.62
N SER A 4 9.98 -17.29 61.11
CA SER A 4 9.04 -17.62 60.05
C SER A 4 7.60 -17.63 60.57
N GLU A 5 6.70 -16.87 59.94
CA GLU A 5 5.24 -17.08 60.00
C GLU A 5 4.71 -16.95 58.56
N ALA A 6 4.40 -18.07 57.90
CA ALA A 6 3.18 -18.87 57.98
C ALA A 6 2.14 -18.42 56.94
N PHE A 7 2.00 -19.28 55.93
CA PHE A 7 1.03 -19.24 54.84
C PHE A 7 -0.37 -19.51 55.41
N THR A 8 -1.35 -18.65 55.11
CA THR A 8 -2.78 -18.97 55.28
C THR A 8 -3.54 -18.55 54.02
N PRO A 9 -4.17 -19.49 53.27
CA PRO A 9 -5.12 -19.16 52.23
C PRO A 9 -6.53 -19.35 52.78
N SER A 10 -7.34 -18.29 52.84
CA SER A 10 -8.78 -18.41 53.09
C SER A 10 -9.54 -17.17 52.62
N ALA A 11 -10.19 -17.29 51.46
CA ALA A 11 -11.57 -16.83 51.26
C ALA A 11 -12.07 -17.32 49.89
N ASN A 12 -13.08 -18.19 49.95
CA ASN A 12 -13.89 -18.64 48.83
C ASN A 12 -14.47 -17.44 48.06
N ILE A 13 -14.09 -17.24 46.81
CA ILE A 13 -14.91 -16.47 45.87
C ILE A 13 -15.71 -17.46 45.03
N VAL A 14 -16.96 -17.61 45.45
CA VAL A 14 -18.02 -18.36 44.79
C VAL A 14 -18.24 -17.78 43.38
N ARG A 15 -18.18 -18.66 42.38
CA ARG A 15 -18.68 -18.40 41.02
C ARG A 15 -20.20 -18.22 41.09
N SER A 16 -20.68 -16.98 41.04
CA SER A 16 -22.08 -16.72 40.73
C SER A 16 -22.30 -16.86 39.22
N THR A 17 -22.89 -18.00 38.85
CA THR A 17 -23.54 -18.22 37.57
C THR A 17 -25.00 -17.78 37.72
N ALA A 18 -25.39 -16.71 37.04
CA ALA A 18 -26.79 -16.42 36.75
C ALA A 18 -27.00 -16.82 35.28
N LEU A 19 -27.51 -18.03 35.02
CA LEU A 19 -28.93 -18.38 34.92
C LEU A 19 -29.70 -17.58 33.87
N ASN A 20 -29.88 -18.26 32.72
CA ASN A 20 -31.11 -18.38 31.95
C ASN A 20 -31.75 -17.11 31.37
N ALA A 21 -31.36 -16.81 30.13
CA ALA A 21 -32.34 -16.49 29.09
C ALA A 21 -32.10 -17.45 27.92
N GLU A 22 -32.87 -18.54 27.87
CA GLU A 22 -32.99 -19.38 26.68
C GLU A 22 -33.77 -18.61 25.60
N THR A 23 -33.10 -17.68 24.94
CA THR A 23 -33.57 -17.22 23.63
C THR A 23 -33.11 -18.26 22.62
N THR A 24 -34.05 -19.11 22.21
CA THR A 24 -33.77 -20.21 21.30
C THR A 24 -33.15 -19.68 20.00
N ARG A 25 -32.01 -20.25 19.60
CA ARG A 25 -31.21 -19.85 18.42
C ARG A 25 -32.01 -19.84 17.12
N THR A 26 -33.17 -20.51 17.10
CA THR A 26 -34.11 -20.57 15.99
C THR A 26 -34.92 -19.31 15.78
N GLU A 27 -35.27 -18.53 16.83
CA GLU A 27 -36.01 -17.26 16.69
C GLU A 27 -35.16 -16.14 16.09
N PHE A 28 -33.85 -16.13 16.37
CA PHE A 28 -32.94 -15.18 15.76
C PHE A 28 -32.82 -15.37 14.23
N ILE A 29 -32.93 -16.63 13.77
CA ILE A 29 -32.78 -16.97 12.35
C ILE A 29 -34.07 -16.69 11.57
N THR A 30 -35.26 -16.85 12.18
CA THR A 30 -36.54 -16.58 11.50
C THR A 30 -36.89 -15.10 11.37
N GLN A 31 -36.29 -14.22 12.19
CA GLN A 31 -36.52 -12.78 12.07
C GLN A 31 -35.64 -12.09 11.01
N SER A 32 -34.70 -12.82 10.38
CA SER A 32 -33.78 -12.28 9.37
C SER A 32 -34.24 -12.50 7.91
N VAL A 33 -35.36 -13.18 7.66
CA VAL A 33 -35.76 -13.59 6.29
C VAL A 33 -36.82 -12.68 5.66
N ALA A 34 -37.34 -11.67 6.38
CA ALA A 34 -38.48 -10.86 5.93
C ALA A 34 -38.18 -9.38 5.60
N THR A 35 -36.96 -9.05 5.16
CA THR A 35 -36.61 -7.69 4.66
C THR A 35 -35.65 -7.72 3.46
N ILE A 36 -35.69 -8.78 2.66
CA ILE A 36 -34.98 -8.86 1.37
C ILE A 36 -35.90 -8.32 0.26
N ALA A 37 -36.21 -7.03 0.27
CA ALA A 37 -36.97 -6.42 -0.84
C ALA A 37 -36.77 -4.90 -1.06
N ALA A 38 -35.90 -4.19 -0.32
CA ALA A 38 -35.80 -2.73 -0.48
C ALA A 38 -34.42 -2.11 -0.18
N SER A 39 -33.31 -2.78 -0.54
CA SER A 39 -31.97 -2.17 -0.43
C SER A 39 -31.02 -2.48 -1.60
N LEU A 40 -31.54 -2.99 -2.72
CA LEU A 40 -30.75 -3.25 -3.93
C LEU A 40 -30.40 -1.97 -4.74
N ALA A 41 -30.24 -0.82 -4.09
CA ALA A 41 -29.94 0.46 -4.74
C ALA A 41 -28.83 1.29 -4.06
N PHE A 42 -27.98 0.66 -3.25
CA PHE A 42 -26.69 1.25 -2.87
C PHE A 42 -25.58 0.22 -3.09
N LEU A 43 -25.38 -0.14 -4.35
CA LEU A 43 -24.01 -0.44 -4.76
C LEU A 43 -23.22 0.85 -4.48
N PRO A 44 -22.12 0.83 -3.69
CA PRO A 44 -21.15 1.89 -3.82
C PRO A 44 -20.70 1.82 -5.28
N GLY A 45 -21.29 2.67 -6.12
CA GLY A 45 -20.76 2.94 -7.44
C GLY A 45 -19.28 3.18 -7.24
N GLN A 46 -18.44 2.67 -8.14
CA GLN A 46 -17.01 2.89 -8.06
C GLN A 46 -16.79 4.37 -7.75
N ALA A 47 -16.36 4.62 -6.51
CA ALA A 47 -15.88 5.91 -6.13
C ALA A 47 -14.59 6.05 -6.92
N ASN A 48 -14.72 6.54 -8.15
CA ASN A 48 -13.77 7.45 -8.73
C ASN A 48 -13.84 8.69 -7.82
N ALA A 49 -13.37 8.55 -6.58
CA ALA A 49 -12.95 9.65 -5.76
C ALA A 49 -12.06 10.44 -6.70
N ALA A 50 -12.53 11.65 -7.03
CA ALA A 50 -11.99 12.50 -8.08
C ALA A 50 -10.49 12.27 -8.15
N LYS A 51 -10.02 11.76 -9.31
CA LYS A 51 -8.62 11.36 -9.54
C LYS A 51 -7.62 12.46 -9.11
N TYR A 52 -8.12 13.69 -8.95
CA TYR A 52 -7.42 14.90 -8.51
C TYR A 52 -8.23 15.80 -7.54
N GLY A 53 -9.19 15.29 -6.76
CA GLY A 53 -10.07 16.13 -5.95
C GLY A 53 -10.16 15.75 -4.47
N GLY A 54 -9.58 16.60 -3.61
CA GLY A 54 -9.85 16.62 -2.16
C GLY A 54 -8.68 16.98 -1.25
N PHE A 55 -7.44 16.98 -1.76
CA PHE A 55 -6.24 17.46 -1.07
C PHE A 55 -5.46 18.37 -2.03
N GLY A 56 -5.39 19.68 -1.73
CA GLY A 56 -4.74 20.68 -2.60
C GLY A 56 -5.67 21.60 -3.39
N ALA A 57 -6.95 21.73 -3.00
CA ALA A 57 -7.81 22.78 -3.56
C ALA A 57 -7.16 24.17 -3.33
N GLY A 58 -6.59 24.76 -4.38
CA GLY A 58 -5.84 26.02 -4.34
C GLY A 58 -4.30 25.88 -4.27
N SER A 59 -3.75 24.67 -4.35
CA SER A 59 -2.29 24.48 -4.47
C SER A 59 -1.87 24.74 -5.92
N PRO A 60 -0.80 25.51 -6.18
CA PRO A 60 -0.30 25.76 -7.54
C PRO A 60 0.32 24.53 -8.22
N GLU A 61 0.23 23.35 -7.60
CA GLU A 61 0.92 22.16 -8.07
C GLU A 61 0.22 21.54 -9.27
N VAL A 62 0.99 21.18 -10.29
CA VAL A 62 0.46 20.42 -11.43
C VAL A 62 0.35 18.95 -11.05
N ILE A 63 -0.89 18.46 -10.98
CA ILE A 63 -1.17 17.07 -10.59
C ILE A 63 -1.58 16.22 -11.81
N ASP A 64 -2.08 16.84 -12.88
CA ASP A 64 -2.34 16.15 -14.15
C ASP A 64 -1.10 16.27 -15.06
N PRO A 65 -0.49 15.16 -15.50
CA PRO A 65 0.64 15.18 -16.42
C PRO A 65 0.38 15.96 -17.72
N LYS A 66 -0.88 16.14 -18.14
CA LYS A 66 -1.23 16.92 -19.34
C LYS A 66 -1.00 18.42 -19.19
N ASP A 67 -1.04 18.90 -17.95
CA ASP A 67 -0.83 20.30 -17.62
C ASP A 67 0.65 20.57 -17.28
N ALA A 68 1.51 19.54 -17.40
CA ALA A 68 2.93 19.62 -17.10
C ALA A 68 3.67 20.49 -18.11
N ILE A 69 4.54 21.35 -17.62
CA ILE A 69 5.47 22.11 -18.45
C ILE A 69 6.82 21.43 -18.39
N VAL A 70 7.31 21.03 -19.57
CA VAL A 70 8.54 20.24 -19.73
C VAL A 70 9.50 20.98 -20.65
N ASP A 71 10.74 21.17 -20.18
CA ASP A 71 11.85 21.64 -21.00
C ASP A 71 12.35 20.50 -21.90
N ALA A 72 12.07 20.60 -23.19
CA ALA A 72 12.40 19.56 -24.16
C ALA A 72 13.92 19.34 -24.34
N ASP A 73 14.73 20.39 -24.17
CA ASP A 73 16.18 20.30 -24.32
C ASP A 73 16.79 19.58 -23.12
N ILE A 74 16.32 19.90 -21.91
CA ILE A 74 16.73 19.20 -20.69
C ILE A 74 16.19 17.76 -20.69
N LEU A 75 14.94 17.54 -21.14
CA LEU A 75 14.35 16.21 -21.28
C LEU A 75 15.19 15.30 -22.21
N GLY A 76 15.72 15.86 -23.29
CA GLY A 76 16.62 15.17 -24.22
C GLY A 76 18.02 14.89 -23.67
N SER A 77 18.37 15.45 -22.51
CA SER A 77 19.71 15.29 -21.92
C SER A 77 20.00 13.84 -21.53
N SER A 78 21.28 13.46 -21.62
CA SER A 78 21.71 12.11 -21.26
C SER A 78 21.39 11.72 -19.81
N SER A 79 21.34 12.70 -18.90
CA SER A 79 21.00 12.46 -17.50
C SER A 79 19.53 12.11 -17.33
N VAL A 80 18.64 12.89 -17.95
CA VAL A 80 17.19 12.65 -17.88
C VAL A 80 16.82 11.35 -18.58
N GLN A 81 17.40 11.08 -19.76
CA GLN A 81 17.14 9.84 -20.49
C GLN A 81 17.61 8.59 -19.73
N LYS A 82 18.73 8.67 -18.99
CA LYS A 82 19.15 7.60 -18.07
C LYS A 82 18.16 7.42 -16.92
N GLY A 83 17.69 8.52 -16.32
CA GLY A 83 16.64 8.48 -15.30
C GLY A 83 15.37 7.81 -15.81
N LEU A 84 14.89 8.18 -17.00
CA LEU A 84 13.71 7.57 -17.62
C LEU A 84 13.89 6.07 -17.86
N ALA A 85 15.05 5.65 -18.35
CA ALA A 85 15.36 4.25 -18.54
C ALA A 85 15.38 3.48 -17.21
N ALA A 86 15.98 4.07 -16.16
CA ALA A 86 16.02 3.49 -14.82
C ALA A 86 14.60 3.34 -14.23
N VAL A 87 13.76 4.38 -14.31
CA VAL A 87 12.38 4.35 -13.80
C VAL A 87 11.53 3.31 -14.53
N ARG A 88 11.69 3.15 -15.86
CA ARG A 88 11.07 2.05 -16.60
C ARG A 88 11.57 0.68 -16.12
N GLY A 89 12.87 0.57 -15.81
CA GLY A 89 13.46 -0.62 -15.20
C GLY A 89 12.86 -0.95 -13.82
N TYR A 90 12.69 0.05 -12.96
CA TYR A 90 12.05 -0.12 -11.65
C TYR A 90 10.61 -0.60 -11.77
N LYS A 91 9.83 0.01 -12.68
CA LYS A 91 8.48 -0.48 -13.01
C LYS A 91 8.53 -1.94 -13.45
N GLN A 92 9.43 -2.30 -14.37
CA GLN A 92 9.55 -3.68 -14.83
C GLN A 92 9.91 -4.64 -13.69
N SER A 93 10.79 -4.24 -12.76
CA SER A 93 11.09 -5.05 -11.56
C SER A 93 9.85 -5.31 -10.70
N VAL A 94 8.89 -4.36 -10.63
CA VAL A 94 7.60 -4.57 -9.96
C VAL A 94 6.76 -5.62 -10.67
N VAL A 95 6.66 -5.54 -12.00
CA VAL A 95 5.97 -6.53 -12.83
C VAL A 95 6.59 -7.93 -12.67
N ASP A 96 7.91 -8.02 -12.67
CA ASP A 96 8.63 -9.28 -12.49
C ASP A 96 8.36 -9.89 -11.10
N MET A 97 8.30 -9.08 -10.03
CA MET A 97 7.94 -9.57 -8.70
C MET A 97 6.50 -10.10 -8.64
N LYS A 98 5.56 -9.46 -9.34
CA LYS A 98 4.19 -9.96 -9.47
C LYS A 98 4.17 -11.31 -10.20
N ALA A 99 4.94 -11.45 -11.27
CA ALA A 99 5.08 -12.71 -12.00
C ALA A 99 5.68 -13.82 -11.14
N ILE A 100 6.72 -13.51 -10.34
CA ILE A 100 7.31 -14.44 -9.38
C ILE A 100 6.25 -14.92 -8.39
N LEU A 101 5.50 -14.01 -7.76
CA LEU A 101 4.46 -14.35 -6.78
C LEU A 101 3.26 -15.10 -7.38
N ALA A 102 2.97 -14.86 -8.67
CA ALA A 102 1.96 -15.62 -9.40
C ALA A 102 2.41 -17.06 -9.68
N SER A 103 3.70 -17.27 -9.97
CA SER A 103 4.28 -18.60 -10.17
C SER A 103 4.52 -19.37 -8.86
N ASP A 104 4.91 -18.66 -7.80
CA ASP A 104 5.16 -19.19 -6.47
C ASP A 104 4.69 -18.17 -5.41
N SER A 105 3.52 -18.45 -4.85
CA SER A 105 2.92 -17.63 -3.78
C SER A 105 3.77 -17.53 -2.51
N GLN A 106 4.75 -18.42 -2.33
CA GLN A 106 5.64 -18.46 -1.17
C GLN A 106 7.01 -17.82 -1.43
N ALA A 107 7.28 -17.38 -2.67
CA ALA A 107 8.54 -16.77 -3.03
C ALA A 107 8.90 -15.58 -2.13
N ASP A 108 10.20 -15.49 -1.81
CA ASP A 108 10.80 -14.36 -1.12
C ASP A 108 11.27 -13.33 -2.16
N ILE A 109 10.53 -12.22 -2.23
CA ILE A 109 10.87 -11.07 -3.08
C ILE A 109 11.71 -10.01 -2.36
N GLY A 110 11.97 -10.18 -1.05
CA GLY A 110 12.69 -9.20 -0.23
C GLY A 110 14.09 -8.89 -0.71
N SER A 111 14.82 -9.92 -1.15
CA SER A 111 16.16 -9.74 -1.71
C SER A 111 16.15 -8.98 -3.03
N LYS A 112 15.12 -9.19 -3.87
CA LYS A 112 14.92 -8.43 -5.11
C LYS A 112 14.57 -6.97 -4.81
N ILE A 113 13.67 -6.72 -3.85
CA ILE A 113 13.30 -5.35 -3.43
C ILE A 113 14.54 -4.55 -3.01
N ARG A 114 15.36 -5.10 -2.09
CA ARG A 114 16.55 -4.39 -1.60
C ARG A 114 17.62 -4.17 -2.67
N LYS A 115 17.72 -5.09 -3.64
CA LYS A 115 18.69 -4.99 -4.73
C LYS A 115 18.24 -3.97 -5.78
N ASP A 116 16.98 -4.02 -6.17
CA ASP A 116 16.46 -3.26 -7.31
C ASP A 116 16.01 -1.85 -6.91
N PHE A 117 15.68 -1.62 -5.63
CA PHE A 117 15.26 -0.32 -5.11
C PHE A 117 16.24 0.24 -4.07
N ASP A 118 17.48 0.50 -4.49
CA ASP A 118 18.38 1.32 -3.68
C ASP A 118 17.84 2.75 -3.59
N PHE A 119 17.54 3.23 -2.37
CA PHE A 119 16.87 4.52 -2.17
C PHE A 119 17.70 5.71 -2.64
N SER A 120 19.03 5.63 -2.53
CA SER A 120 19.92 6.71 -2.96
C SER A 120 19.95 6.81 -4.49
N VAL A 121 20.02 5.67 -5.16
CA VAL A 121 20.02 5.61 -6.63
C VAL A 121 18.63 5.99 -7.17
N LEU A 122 17.57 5.37 -6.65
CA LEU A 122 16.18 5.64 -7.04
C LEU A 122 15.83 7.13 -6.91
N ARG A 123 16.20 7.77 -5.79
CA ARG A 123 15.96 9.20 -5.60
C ARG A 123 16.75 10.06 -6.59
N THR A 124 17.99 9.69 -6.87
CA THR A 124 18.82 10.38 -7.88
C THR A 124 18.18 10.30 -9.27
N ASP A 125 17.72 9.11 -9.67
CA ASP A 125 17.14 8.88 -10.99
C ASP A 125 15.78 9.57 -11.17
N LEU A 126 14.94 9.59 -10.13
CA LEU A 126 13.69 10.37 -10.12
C LEU A 126 14.00 11.87 -10.20
N ASN A 127 14.90 12.38 -9.34
CA ASN A 127 15.23 13.80 -9.35
C ASN A 127 15.89 14.27 -10.66
N ALA A 128 16.58 13.38 -11.38
CA ALA A 128 17.11 13.68 -12.71
C ALA A 128 15.98 14.06 -13.67
N ILE A 129 14.84 13.35 -13.65
CA ILE A 129 13.68 13.65 -14.50
C ILE A 129 13.02 14.96 -14.09
N ASN A 130 12.89 15.22 -12.77
CA ASN A 130 12.34 16.47 -12.27
C ASN A 130 13.10 17.71 -12.75
N ALA A 131 14.39 17.60 -13.08
CA ALA A 131 15.17 18.72 -13.61
C ALA A 131 14.66 19.25 -14.96
N ALA A 132 13.90 18.44 -15.72
CA ALA A 132 13.26 18.85 -16.96
C ALA A 132 11.87 19.47 -16.77
N LEU A 133 11.34 19.49 -15.55
CA LEU A 133 9.99 19.96 -15.26
C LEU A 133 10.03 21.38 -14.69
N ASP A 134 9.01 22.19 -14.93
CA ASP A 134 8.87 23.48 -14.25
C ASP A 134 8.52 23.33 -12.76
N GLU A 135 8.65 24.41 -11.98
CA GLU A 135 8.56 24.35 -10.52
C GLU A 135 7.21 23.83 -10.02
N ASP A 136 6.11 24.22 -10.66
CA ASP A 136 4.77 23.79 -10.26
C ASP A 136 4.51 22.32 -10.60
N THR A 137 5.07 21.81 -11.71
CA THR A 137 5.08 20.39 -12.02
C THR A 137 5.98 19.60 -11.08
N GLN A 138 7.16 20.11 -10.74
CA GLN A 138 8.05 19.46 -9.78
C GLN A 138 7.38 19.24 -8.42
N ARG A 139 6.58 20.21 -7.93
CA ARG A 139 5.86 20.05 -6.66
C ARG A 139 4.87 18.88 -6.70
N GLY A 140 4.18 18.69 -7.84
CA GLY A 140 3.30 17.56 -8.08
C GLY A 140 4.05 16.23 -8.13
N THR A 141 5.11 16.15 -8.92
CA THR A 141 5.91 14.92 -9.06
C THR A 141 6.65 14.56 -7.77
N ASP A 142 7.10 15.53 -6.97
CA ASP A 142 7.69 15.31 -5.66
C ASP A 142 6.75 14.56 -4.70
N ARG A 143 5.43 14.78 -4.79
CA ARG A 143 4.45 14.00 -4.01
C ARG A 143 4.45 12.54 -4.44
N ILE A 144 4.52 12.29 -5.74
CA ILE A 144 4.60 10.94 -6.31
C ILE A 144 5.92 10.28 -5.89
N VAL A 145 7.05 10.99 -5.95
CA VAL A 145 8.35 10.49 -5.48
C VAL A 145 8.29 10.07 -4.01
N ARG A 146 7.71 10.91 -3.14
CA ARG A 146 7.53 10.56 -1.71
C ARG A 146 6.65 9.31 -1.55
N ALA A 147 5.56 9.20 -2.31
CA ALA A 147 4.67 8.04 -2.28
C ALA A 147 5.37 6.76 -2.74
N ILE A 148 6.16 6.80 -3.83
CA ILE A 148 6.97 5.68 -4.32
C ILE A 148 7.92 5.17 -3.22
N LEU A 149 8.68 6.08 -2.59
CA LEU A 149 9.63 5.72 -1.54
C LEU A 149 8.92 5.09 -0.33
N GLN A 150 7.80 5.66 0.09
CA GLN A 150 6.98 5.10 1.17
C GLN A 150 6.45 3.71 0.80
N ASP A 151 5.91 3.54 -0.41
CA ASP A 151 5.33 2.28 -0.88
C ASP A 151 6.38 1.17 -0.93
N ILE A 152 7.62 1.47 -1.30
CA ILE A 152 8.73 0.50 -1.27
C ILE A 152 9.06 0.08 0.17
N THR A 153 9.14 1.02 1.11
CA THR A 153 9.35 0.69 2.53
C THR A 153 8.23 -0.20 3.08
N GLU A 154 6.98 0.16 2.79
CA GLU A 154 5.82 -0.64 3.21
C GLU A 154 5.79 -2.02 2.55
N LEU A 155 6.20 -2.13 1.29
CA LEU A 155 6.33 -3.40 0.57
C LEU A 155 7.37 -4.29 1.25
N GLU A 156 8.56 -3.76 1.57
CA GLU A 156 9.62 -4.51 2.25
C GLU A 156 9.15 -5.06 3.61
N VAL A 157 8.36 -4.30 4.36
CA VAL A 157 7.78 -4.77 5.63
C VAL A 157 6.72 -5.84 5.39
N SER A 158 5.81 -5.62 4.44
CA SER A 158 4.65 -6.50 4.21
C SER A 158 5.03 -7.88 3.68
N GLN A 159 6.07 -7.96 2.84
CA GLN A 159 6.49 -9.19 2.19
C GLN A 159 7.17 -10.17 3.16
N LYS A 160 7.80 -9.66 4.22
CA LYS A 160 8.58 -10.45 5.20
C LYS A 160 7.78 -11.63 5.73
N GLN A 161 8.31 -12.84 5.57
CA GLN A 161 7.71 -14.05 6.10
C GLN A 161 8.41 -14.49 7.38
N LYS A 162 7.64 -15.07 8.32
CA LYS A 162 8.23 -15.74 9.47
C LYS A 162 8.76 -17.10 9.00
N PRO A 163 9.98 -17.52 9.40
CA PRO A 163 10.51 -18.82 9.04
C PRO A 163 9.53 -19.94 9.40
N GLY A 164 9.30 -20.86 8.46
CA GLY A 164 8.41 -22.01 8.65
C GLY A 164 6.90 -21.68 8.69
N VAL A 165 6.50 -20.43 8.51
CA VAL A 165 5.08 -20.04 8.44
C VAL A 165 4.71 -19.69 7.00
N PRO A 166 3.88 -20.50 6.32
CA PRO A 166 3.43 -20.19 4.98
C PRO A 166 2.67 -18.85 4.91
N ARG A 167 2.85 -18.12 3.82
CA ARG A 167 2.06 -16.92 3.49
C ARG A 167 0.61 -17.34 3.22
N SER A 168 -0.32 -16.71 3.93
CA SER A 168 -1.75 -16.86 3.66
C SER A 168 -2.18 -16.08 2.41
N GLU A 169 -3.32 -16.45 1.84
CA GLU A 169 -3.93 -15.76 0.70
C GLU A 169 -4.16 -14.26 0.97
N THR A 170 -4.68 -13.90 2.14
CA THR A 170 -4.87 -12.49 2.54
C THR A 170 -3.55 -11.72 2.52
N ARG A 171 -2.45 -12.33 3.00
CA ARG A 171 -1.14 -11.68 2.99
C ARG A 171 -0.58 -11.55 1.58
N LEU A 172 -0.74 -12.58 0.74
CA LEU A 172 -0.35 -12.52 -0.67
C LEU A 172 -1.11 -11.40 -1.40
N ASN A 173 -2.43 -11.33 -1.22
CA ASN A 173 -3.27 -10.29 -1.81
C ASN A 173 -2.85 -8.88 -1.35
N ASN A 174 -2.45 -8.72 -0.09
CA ASN A 174 -1.94 -7.44 0.41
C ASN A 174 -0.60 -7.04 -0.22
N VAL A 175 0.32 -8.00 -0.42
CA VAL A 175 1.60 -7.75 -1.12
C VAL A 175 1.33 -7.39 -2.58
N ASN A 176 0.46 -8.13 -3.27
CA ASN A 176 0.10 -7.85 -4.66
C ASN A 176 -0.55 -6.46 -4.82
N LYS A 177 -1.46 -6.06 -3.93
CA LYS A 177 -2.03 -4.71 -3.93
C LYS A 177 -0.98 -3.60 -3.77
N LYS A 178 0.06 -3.84 -2.96
CA LYS A 178 1.16 -2.89 -2.81
C LYS A 178 2.03 -2.82 -4.07
N LEU A 179 2.28 -3.96 -4.71
CA LEU A 179 2.96 -4.00 -6.00
C LEU A 179 2.14 -3.28 -7.08
N ASP A 180 0.83 -3.51 -7.16
CA ASP A 180 -0.06 -2.81 -8.10
C ASP A 180 -0.06 -1.29 -7.88
N LYS A 181 -0.10 -0.86 -6.61
CA LYS A 181 0.00 0.56 -6.25
C LYS A 181 1.34 1.14 -6.68
N LEU A 182 2.44 0.46 -6.39
CA LEU A 182 3.79 0.91 -6.74
C LEU A 182 4.00 0.99 -8.26
N GLU A 183 3.51 -0.01 -9.01
CA GLU A 183 3.51 0.00 -10.47
C GLU A 183 2.76 1.21 -11.02
N LYS A 184 1.57 1.49 -10.48
CA LYS A 184 0.76 2.66 -10.82
C LYS A 184 1.47 3.98 -10.50
N SER A 185 2.14 4.09 -9.35
CA SER A 185 2.91 5.28 -8.99
C SER A 185 4.06 5.54 -9.97
N PHE A 186 4.73 4.49 -10.45
CA PHE A 186 5.74 4.64 -11.51
C PHE A 186 5.14 5.06 -12.84
N ASP A 187 3.97 4.53 -13.22
CA ASP A 187 3.25 4.95 -14.43
C ASP A 187 2.80 6.41 -14.36
N GLU A 188 2.25 6.82 -13.23
CA GLU A 188 1.85 8.21 -12.98
C GLU A 188 3.06 9.15 -13.04
N TYR A 189 4.19 8.75 -12.48
CA TYR A 189 5.42 9.53 -12.55
C TYR A 189 5.95 9.65 -13.99
N LEU A 190 6.03 8.54 -14.73
CA LEU A 190 6.52 8.53 -16.11
C LEU A 190 5.62 9.34 -17.06
N ALA A 191 4.33 9.48 -16.75
CA ALA A 191 3.42 10.27 -17.57
C ALA A 191 3.80 11.76 -17.65
N PHE A 192 4.55 12.31 -16.69
CA PHE A 192 5.03 13.70 -16.71
C PHE A 192 6.19 13.94 -17.69
N ALA A 193 6.77 12.89 -18.27
CA ALA A 193 7.95 12.95 -19.10
C ALA A 193 7.84 12.09 -20.38
N ASN A 194 6.60 11.80 -20.79
CA ASN A 194 6.27 11.07 -22.01
C ASN A 194 5.52 11.96 -23.01
#